data_AF-A0A6A6MKD7-F1
#
_entry.id   AF-A0A6A6MKD7-F1
#
_cell.length_a   1.000
_cell.length_b   1.000
_cell.length_c   1.000
_cell.angle_alpha   90.00
_cell.angle_beta   90.00
_cell.angle_gamma   90.00
#
_symmetry.space_group_name_H-M   'P 1'
#
loop_
_entity.id
_entity.type
_entity.pdbx_description
1 polymer ?
#
loop_
_entity_poly.entity_id
_entity_poly.type
_entity_poly.pdbx_seq_one_letter_code
_entity_poly.pdbx_strand_id
1 'polypeptide(L)'
;MSHSRDTMVKSCPMNGGDDEYSYTKNSMFQKETISAAKEIIDKEIAQKLDVKNPLFASSSSSFRIADLGCSVGPNTFIAMENVIEAVKHKSLPPKRPYFAAGVPGSFHYQLFPTSSLHFIHASHALHWLSQVPNEVVDENSPAWNRGKIFYLSAPEEVGKAYAAQFAKDVGMFLDARATELVSGGMLVLIIGSFRNEISPSHTLASVLFDLLESTLLDMAKEASLN
;
A
#
# COMPACT_ATOMS: atom_id res chain seq x y z
N MET A 1 5.80 0.85 -31.18
CA MET A 1 4.42 1.20 -30.74
C MET A 1 4.55 2.29 -29.69
N SER A 2 4.15 3.51 -30.06
CA SER A 2 4.23 4.70 -29.23
C SER A 2 3.37 4.53 -27.98
N HIS A 3 3.99 4.48 -26.81
CA HIS A 3 3.26 4.62 -25.56
C HIS A 3 2.72 6.05 -25.50
N SER A 4 1.39 6.16 -25.52
CA SER A 4 0.68 7.40 -25.21
C SER A 4 1.13 7.87 -23.83
N ARG A 5 1.96 8.93 -23.81
CA ARG A 5 2.16 9.76 -22.63
C ARG A 5 0.88 10.57 -22.44
N ASP A 6 0.49 10.78 -21.18
CA ASP A 6 -0.57 11.69 -20.71
C ASP A 6 -1.93 11.10 -20.32
N THR A 7 -1.93 9.99 -19.58
CA THR A 7 -2.85 9.88 -18.44
C THR A 7 -2.03 10.05 -17.17
N MET A 8 -2.05 11.25 -16.60
CA MET A 8 -1.45 11.48 -15.28
C MET A 8 -2.15 10.53 -14.30
N VAL A 9 -1.41 9.54 -13.77
CA VAL A 9 -1.95 8.65 -12.73
C VAL A 9 -2.35 9.54 -11.57
N LYS A 10 -3.65 9.59 -11.26
CA LYS A 10 -4.17 10.40 -10.16
C LYS A 10 -3.56 9.86 -8.87
N SER A 11 -2.70 10.63 -8.23
CA SER A 11 -2.08 10.25 -6.96
C SER A 11 -2.86 10.84 -5.80
N CYS A 12 -3.05 10.05 -4.75
CA CYS A 12 -3.71 10.45 -3.50
C CYS A 12 -2.73 10.26 -2.33
N PRO A 13 -1.68 11.11 -2.22
CA PRO A 13 -0.78 11.04 -1.08
C PRO A 13 -1.48 11.47 0.21
N MET A 14 -0.92 11.07 1.36
CA MET A 14 -1.41 11.53 2.66
C MET A 14 -1.08 13.00 2.88
N ASN A 15 -1.77 13.63 3.84
CA ASN A 15 -1.53 15.03 4.17
C ASN A 15 -0.09 15.25 4.66
N GLY A 16 0.66 16.05 3.91
CA GLY A 16 2.06 16.37 4.17
C GLY A 16 2.25 17.30 5.37
N GLY A 17 3.47 17.36 5.90
CA GLY A 17 3.87 18.34 6.91
C GLY A 17 4.02 17.76 8.33
N ASP A 18 4.04 18.67 9.30
CA ASP A 18 4.23 18.40 10.73
C ASP A 18 3.29 19.25 11.61
N ASP A 19 2.19 19.75 11.03
CA ASP A 19 1.13 20.41 11.80
C ASP A 19 0.16 19.39 12.42
N GLU A 20 -0.80 19.87 13.21
CA GLU A 20 -1.80 19.04 13.91
C GLU A 20 -2.66 18.19 12.97
N TYR A 21 -2.81 18.58 11.71
CA TYR A 21 -3.62 17.88 10.70
C TYR A 21 -2.78 17.00 9.77
N SER A 22 -1.45 17.03 9.90
CA SER A 22 -0.53 16.23 9.11
C SER A 22 -0.67 14.73 9.38
N TYR A 23 -0.35 13.92 8.38
CA TYR A 23 -0.34 12.46 8.55
C TYR A 23 0.66 12.01 9.61
N THR A 24 1.82 12.70 9.71
CA THR A 24 2.84 12.47 10.74
C THR A 24 2.27 12.41 12.16
N LYS A 25 1.26 13.24 12.47
CA LYS A 25 0.61 13.31 13.79
C LYS A 25 -0.66 12.47 13.91
N ASN A 26 -1.22 11.98 12.79
CA ASN A 26 -2.49 11.27 12.73
C ASN A 26 -2.39 9.82 12.20
N SER A 27 -1.19 9.23 12.22
CA SER A 27 -0.93 7.88 11.70
C SER A 27 -0.68 6.82 12.79
N MET A 28 -1.28 6.98 13.97
CA MET A 28 -1.08 6.10 15.13
C MET A 28 -1.55 4.67 14.88
N PHE A 29 -2.72 4.49 14.24
CA PHE A 29 -3.26 3.16 13.92
C PHE A 29 -2.31 2.35 13.03
N GLN A 30 -1.75 2.99 12.00
CA GLN A 30 -0.78 2.37 11.10
C GLN A 30 0.54 2.06 11.83
N LYS A 31 0.96 2.94 12.77
CA LYS A 31 2.14 2.73 13.60
C LYS A 31 1.99 1.48 14.48
N GLU A 32 0.86 1.34 15.16
CA GLU A 32 0.58 0.17 16.02
C GLU A 32 0.57 -1.13 15.22
N THR A 33 0.03 -1.11 14.00
CA THR A 33 0.05 -2.27 13.11
C THR A 33 1.47 -2.67 12.73
N ILE A 34 2.35 -1.70 12.40
CA ILE A 34 3.77 -1.94 12.12
C ILE A 34 4.47 -2.51 13.36
N SER A 35 4.21 -1.96 14.55
CA SER A 35 4.79 -2.46 15.81
C SER A 35 4.35 -3.90 16.11
N ALA A 36 3.07 -4.22 15.93
CA ALA A 36 2.54 -5.57 16.13
C ALA A 36 3.11 -6.59 15.13
N ALA A 37 3.41 -6.16 13.90
CA ALA A 37 4.00 -7.01 12.87
C ALA A 37 5.49 -7.29 13.08
N LYS A 38 6.19 -6.52 13.92
CA LYS A 38 7.66 -6.59 14.09
C LYS A 38 8.14 -8.01 14.38
N GLU A 39 7.62 -8.66 15.41
CA GLU A 39 8.09 -9.99 15.82
C GLU A 39 7.87 -11.06 14.73
N ILE A 40 6.76 -10.96 14.00
CA ILE A 40 6.44 -11.84 12.89
C ILE A 40 7.47 -11.62 11.76
N ILE A 41 7.72 -10.37 11.38
CA ILE A 41 8.70 -10.02 10.36
C ILE A 41 10.10 -10.51 10.74
N ASP A 42 10.53 -10.26 11.98
CA ASP A 42 11.84 -10.68 12.50
C ASP A 42 12.00 -12.21 12.39
N LYS A 43 10.97 -12.96 12.81
CA LYS A 43 10.94 -14.42 12.72
C LYS A 43 11.01 -14.92 11.28
N GLU A 44 10.19 -14.36 10.40
CA GLU A 44 10.14 -14.77 8.99
C GLU A 44 11.44 -14.44 8.26
N ILE A 45 12.07 -13.29 8.54
CA ILE A 45 13.42 -12.95 8.05
C ILE A 45 14.43 -13.98 8.56
N ALA A 46 14.43 -14.28 9.86
CA ALA A 46 15.36 -15.25 10.46
C ALA A 46 15.21 -16.66 9.87
N GLN A 47 14.00 -17.07 9.50
CA GLN A 47 13.73 -18.41 8.96
C GLN A 47 13.91 -18.51 7.45
N LYS A 48 13.37 -17.55 6.68
CA LYS A 48 13.20 -17.70 5.23
C LYS A 48 14.23 -16.97 4.37
N LEU A 49 14.85 -15.90 4.89
CA LEU A 49 15.79 -15.10 4.09
C LEU A 49 17.17 -15.76 3.98
N ASP A 50 17.46 -16.54 2.93
CA ASP A 50 18.76 -17.20 2.78
C ASP A 50 19.82 -16.27 2.15
N VAL A 51 20.43 -15.46 3.01
CA VAL A 51 21.50 -14.52 2.68
C VAL A 51 22.81 -15.17 2.22
N LYS A 52 23.00 -16.48 2.44
CA LYS A 52 24.19 -17.22 2.02
C LYS A 52 24.03 -17.86 0.65
N ASN A 53 22.80 -17.88 0.12
CA ASN A 53 22.52 -18.40 -1.21
C ASN A 53 23.35 -17.61 -2.25
N PRO A 54 24.15 -18.27 -3.10
CA PRO A 54 24.93 -17.61 -4.13
C PRO A 54 24.08 -16.75 -5.09
N LEU A 55 22.84 -17.17 -5.37
CA LEU A 55 21.89 -16.40 -6.20
C LEU A 55 21.42 -15.10 -5.51
N PHE A 56 21.45 -15.08 -4.18
CA PHE A 56 21.13 -13.93 -3.35
C PHE A 56 22.34 -13.00 -3.17
N ALA A 57 23.53 -13.58 -3.01
CA ALA A 57 24.80 -12.86 -2.81
C ALA A 57 25.43 -12.33 -4.10
N SER A 58 25.07 -12.88 -5.27
CA SER A 58 25.68 -12.57 -6.57
C SER A 58 25.35 -11.18 -7.14
N SER A 59 24.43 -10.41 -6.54
CA SER A 59 23.87 -9.22 -7.21
C SER A 59 24.41 -7.86 -6.71
N SER A 60 25.03 -7.77 -5.53
CA SER A 60 25.56 -6.50 -5.02
C SER A 60 26.38 -6.64 -3.73
N SER A 61 27.32 -5.71 -3.47
CA SER A 61 27.96 -5.55 -2.16
C SER A 61 27.00 -4.97 -1.09
N SER A 62 25.81 -4.53 -1.51
CA SER A 62 24.79 -3.87 -0.71
C SER A 62 23.47 -4.65 -0.64
N PHE A 63 22.89 -4.73 0.56
CA PHE A 63 21.53 -5.22 0.76
C PHE A 63 20.55 -4.06 0.52
N ARG A 64 19.59 -4.25 -0.40
CA ARG A 64 18.68 -3.20 -0.87
C ARG A 64 17.24 -3.48 -0.42
N ILE A 65 16.65 -2.52 0.28
CA ILE A 65 15.30 -2.57 0.85
C ILE A 65 14.48 -1.45 0.24
N ALA A 66 13.20 -1.71 -0.05
CA ALA A 66 12.24 -0.67 -0.45
C ALA A 66 11.00 -0.69 0.45
N ASP A 67 10.51 0.51 0.80
CA ASP A 67 9.20 0.72 1.43
C ASP A 67 8.26 1.39 0.44
N LEU A 68 7.23 0.67 -0.01
CA LEU A 68 6.30 1.13 -1.03
C LEU A 68 5.06 1.73 -0.37
N GLY A 69 4.80 3.01 -0.66
CA GLY A 69 3.78 3.78 0.04
C GLY A 69 4.25 4.33 1.40
N CYS A 70 5.51 4.77 1.48
CA CYS A 70 6.16 5.24 2.71
C CYS A 70 5.50 6.47 3.37
N SER A 71 4.69 7.23 2.63
CA SER A 71 4.05 8.47 3.11
C SER A 71 5.06 9.47 3.69
N VAL A 72 4.62 10.33 4.61
CA VAL A 72 5.43 11.25 5.41
C VAL A 72 5.37 10.83 6.89
N GLY A 73 6.45 11.03 7.65
CA GLY A 73 6.42 10.79 9.10
C GLY A 73 6.76 9.35 9.52
N PRO A 74 6.77 9.05 10.83
CA PRO A 74 7.77 8.16 11.42
C PRO A 74 7.63 6.69 11.04
N ASN A 75 6.45 6.30 10.53
CA ASN A 75 6.10 4.91 10.30
C ASN A 75 7.06 4.22 9.31
N THR A 76 7.45 4.89 8.23
CA THR A 76 8.44 4.33 7.28
C THR A 76 9.80 4.10 7.93
N PHE A 77 10.26 5.04 8.77
CA PHE A 77 11.54 4.90 9.46
C PHE A 77 11.51 3.75 10.46
N ILE A 78 10.42 3.60 11.22
CA ILE A 78 10.23 2.50 12.16
C ILE A 78 10.21 1.15 11.41
N ALA A 79 9.44 1.05 10.32
CA ALA A 79 9.37 -0.17 9.54
C ALA A 79 10.74 -0.56 8.95
N MET A 80 11.47 0.41 8.40
CA MET A 80 12.79 0.17 7.82
C MET A 80 13.84 -0.15 8.88
N GLU A 81 13.79 0.50 10.05
CA GLU A 81 14.67 0.17 11.18
C GLU A 81 14.46 -1.28 11.65
N ASN A 82 13.21 -1.71 11.84
CA ASN A 82 12.87 -3.09 12.19
C ASN A 82 13.48 -4.10 11.19
N VAL A 83 13.27 -3.87 9.88
CA VAL A 83 13.80 -4.75 8.84
C VAL A 83 15.34 -4.75 8.83
N ILE A 84 15.97 -3.58 8.95
CA ILE A 84 17.43 -3.45 8.98
C ILE A 84 18.02 -4.22 10.17
N GLU A 85 17.43 -4.08 11.36
CA GLU A 85 17.86 -4.81 12.56
C GLU A 85 17.74 -6.33 12.38
N ALA A 86 16.59 -6.80 11.88
CA ALA A 86 16.36 -8.23 11.63
C ALA A 86 17.38 -8.83 10.65
N VAL A 87 17.67 -8.12 9.55
CA VAL A 87 18.67 -8.55 8.56
C VAL A 87 20.08 -8.51 9.13
N LYS A 88 20.41 -7.49 9.95
CA LYS A 88 21.71 -7.39 10.62
C LYS A 88 21.95 -8.58 11.55
N HIS A 89 20.96 -8.94 12.38
CA HIS A 89 21.06 -10.08 13.29
C HIS A 89 21.35 -11.40 12.57
N LYS A 90 20.88 -11.58 11.33
CA LYS A 90 21.08 -12.81 10.57
C LYS A 90 22.48 -12.95 9.96
N SER A 91 23.12 -11.84 9.58
CA SER A 91 24.19 -11.96 8.56
C SER A 91 25.11 -10.77 8.33
N LEU A 92 24.86 -9.59 8.91
CA LEU A 92 25.70 -8.42 8.61
C LEU A 92 26.58 -8.06 9.82
N PRO A 93 27.82 -7.60 9.59
CA PRO A 93 28.62 -7.00 10.64
C PRO A 93 27.83 -5.87 11.31
N PRO A 94 27.89 -5.72 12.65
CA PRO A 94 27.06 -4.77 13.40
C PRO A 94 27.22 -3.29 13.00
N LYS A 95 28.27 -2.95 12.24
CA LYS A 95 28.54 -1.59 11.76
C LYS A 95 28.63 -1.56 10.23
N ARG A 96 27.48 -1.44 9.56
CA ARG A 96 27.41 -1.03 8.14
C ARG A 96 26.56 0.24 8.03
N PRO A 97 27.04 1.27 7.30
CA PRO A 97 26.22 2.42 6.98
C PRO A 97 25.05 2.00 6.09
N TYR A 98 23.91 2.66 6.23
CA TYR A 98 22.82 2.59 5.27
C TYR A 98 22.73 3.92 4.53
N PHE A 99 22.21 3.87 3.30
CA PHE A 99 21.92 5.03 2.48
C PHE A 99 20.42 5.05 2.21
N ALA A 100 19.82 6.24 2.19
CA ALA A 100 18.41 6.43 1.90
C ALA A 100 18.24 7.21 0.59
N ALA A 101 17.23 6.85 -0.19
CA ALA A 101 16.83 7.56 -1.40
C ALA A 101 15.30 7.53 -1.52
N GLY A 102 14.72 8.63 -1.97
CA GLY A 102 13.30 8.69 -2.34
C GLY A 102 13.10 8.26 -3.79
N VAL A 103 12.10 7.42 -4.05
CA VAL A 103 11.77 6.96 -5.40
C VAL A 103 10.32 7.34 -5.71
N PRO A 104 10.07 8.43 -6.45
CA PRO A 104 8.72 8.83 -6.81
C PRO A 104 8.17 7.95 -7.93
N GLY A 105 6.91 7.54 -7.79
CA GLY A 105 6.18 6.80 -8.80
C GLY A 105 5.09 5.91 -8.19
N SER A 106 4.17 5.44 -9.04
CA SER A 106 3.14 4.50 -8.61
C SER A 106 3.74 3.10 -8.46
N PHE A 107 3.54 2.49 -7.29
CA PHE A 107 3.98 1.11 -7.05
C PHE A 107 3.14 0.08 -7.82
N HIS A 108 2.05 0.46 -8.49
CA HIS A 108 1.34 -0.44 -9.40
C HIS A 108 2.17 -0.80 -10.64
N TYR A 109 3.29 -0.12 -10.87
CA TYR A 109 4.20 -0.34 -11.99
C TYR A 109 5.64 -0.57 -11.50
N GLN A 110 6.55 -0.87 -12.44
CA GLN A 110 7.97 -1.00 -12.17
C GLN A 110 8.58 0.36 -11.79
N LEU A 111 9.26 0.40 -10.65
CA LEU A 111 9.99 1.53 -10.08
C LEU A 111 11.51 1.27 -10.03
N PHE A 112 11.92 0.00 -9.97
CA PHE A 112 13.32 -0.38 -9.78
C PHE A 112 13.84 -1.25 -10.93
N PRO A 113 15.16 -1.29 -11.16
CA PRO A 113 15.75 -2.23 -12.12
C PRO A 113 15.45 -3.69 -11.76
N THR A 114 15.44 -4.55 -12.78
CA THR A 114 15.25 -6.00 -12.62
C THR A 114 16.24 -6.60 -11.62
N SER A 115 15.74 -7.46 -10.73
CA SER A 115 16.55 -8.18 -9.73
C SER A 115 17.50 -7.28 -8.93
N SER A 116 16.98 -6.13 -8.48
CA SER A 116 17.75 -5.18 -7.69
C SER A 116 17.39 -5.19 -6.20
N LEU A 117 16.14 -5.51 -5.84
CA LEU A 117 15.68 -5.45 -4.44
C LEU A 117 15.79 -6.80 -3.73
N HIS A 118 16.26 -6.79 -2.48
CA HIS A 118 16.37 -7.99 -1.64
C HIS A 118 15.16 -8.14 -0.71
N PHE A 119 14.60 -7.01 -0.29
CA PHE A 119 13.45 -6.95 0.58
C PHE A 119 12.53 -5.82 0.16
N ILE A 120 11.23 -6.09 0.10
CA ILE A 120 10.20 -5.09 -0.19
C ILE A 120 9.18 -5.14 0.93
N HIS A 121 8.88 -3.98 1.49
CA HIS A 121 7.83 -3.75 2.47
C HIS A 121 6.75 -2.87 1.84
N ALA A 122 5.49 -3.17 2.11
CA ALA A 122 4.39 -2.26 1.83
C ALA A 122 3.33 -2.40 2.94
N SER A 123 3.05 -1.30 3.63
CA SER A 123 2.10 -1.27 4.74
C SER A 123 1.06 -0.19 4.52
N HIS A 124 -0.22 -0.54 4.65
CA HIS A 124 -1.36 0.37 4.45
C HIS A 124 -1.32 1.17 3.13
N ALA A 125 -0.78 0.55 2.07
CA ALA A 125 -0.64 1.20 0.76
C ALA A 125 -1.46 0.48 -0.33
N LEU A 126 -1.40 -0.86 -0.39
CA LEU A 126 -1.93 -1.63 -1.52
C LEU A 126 -3.46 -1.64 -1.63
N HIS A 127 -4.19 -1.15 -0.61
CA HIS A 127 -5.64 -0.97 -0.68
C HIS A 127 -6.06 0.26 -1.49
N TRP A 128 -5.12 1.16 -1.80
CA TRP A 128 -5.36 2.29 -2.71
C TRP A 128 -5.31 1.83 -4.16
N LEU A 129 -6.47 1.84 -4.81
CA LEU A 129 -6.61 1.51 -6.23
C LEU A 129 -5.85 2.50 -7.10
N SER A 130 -5.40 2.04 -8.27
CA SER A 130 -4.75 2.88 -9.28
C SER A 130 -5.70 3.89 -9.91
N GLN A 131 -7.01 3.58 -9.89
CA GLN A 131 -8.09 4.43 -10.37
C GLN A 131 -9.43 4.01 -9.75
N VAL A 132 -10.43 4.90 -9.85
CA VAL A 132 -11.84 4.53 -9.61
C VAL A 132 -12.29 3.58 -10.73
N PRO A 133 -13.04 2.50 -10.42
CA PRO A 133 -13.60 1.63 -11.46
C PRO A 133 -14.50 2.45 -12.41
N ASN A 134 -14.38 2.24 -13.72
CA ASN A 134 -15.14 3.05 -14.68
C ASN A 134 -16.65 2.76 -14.59
N GLU A 135 -16.99 1.53 -14.24
CA GLU A 135 -18.35 1.03 -14.10
C GLU A 135 -19.12 1.71 -12.97
N VAL A 136 -18.42 2.27 -11.96
CA VAL A 136 -19.08 2.92 -10.82
C VAL A 136 -19.42 4.39 -11.07
N VAL A 137 -18.85 4.99 -12.12
CA VAL A 137 -19.11 6.38 -12.53
C VAL A 137 -19.96 6.51 -13.79
N ASP A 138 -20.18 5.42 -14.53
CA ASP A 138 -21.06 5.40 -15.70
C ASP A 138 -22.52 5.24 -15.29
N GLU A 139 -23.36 6.25 -15.56
CA GLU A 139 -24.79 6.24 -15.19
C GLU A 139 -25.60 5.11 -15.84
N ASN A 140 -25.11 4.54 -16.95
CA ASN A 140 -25.75 3.44 -17.65
C ASN A 140 -25.32 2.06 -17.13
N SER A 141 -24.32 2.01 -16.25
CA SER A 141 -23.79 0.78 -15.70
C SER A 141 -24.67 0.25 -14.57
N PRO A 142 -24.87 -1.07 -14.46
CA PRO A 142 -25.52 -1.66 -13.29
C PRO A 142 -24.72 -1.45 -11.99
N ALA A 143 -23.44 -1.08 -12.10
CA ALA A 143 -22.59 -0.75 -10.97
C ALA A 143 -22.51 0.76 -10.68
N TRP A 144 -23.33 1.61 -11.32
CA TRP A 144 -23.34 3.04 -11.06
C TRP A 144 -23.60 3.33 -9.58
N ASN A 145 -22.63 3.93 -8.89
CA ASN A 145 -22.71 4.13 -7.44
C ASN A 145 -23.45 5.43 -7.07
N ARG A 146 -24.68 5.59 -7.57
CA ARG A 146 -25.45 6.83 -7.42
C ARG A 146 -25.69 7.16 -5.95
N GLY A 147 -25.30 8.38 -5.56
CA GLY A 147 -25.56 8.90 -4.21
C GLY A 147 -24.71 8.28 -3.12
N LYS A 148 -23.67 7.51 -3.49
CA LYS A 148 -22.75 6.87 -2.58
C LYS A 148 -21.30 7.18 -2.90
N ILE A 149 -20.44 7.19 -1.88
CA ILE A 149 -19.01 7.49 -2.05
C ILE A 149 -18.11 6.26 -1.93
N PHE A 150 -18.65 5.14 -1.44
CA PHE A 150 -17.90 3.90 -1.23
C PHE A 150 -18.76 2.66 -1.47
N TYR A 151 -18.12 1.48 -1.55
CA TYR A 151 -18.78 0.23 -1.98
C TYR A 151 -19.31 -0.65 -0.85
N LEU A 152 -18.85 -0.44 0.40
CA LEU A 152 -19.13 -1.39 1.50
C LEU A 152 -20.60 -1.49 1.89
N SER A 153 -21.34 -0.41 1.71
CA SER A 153 -22.79 -0.32 1.91
C SER A 153 -23.58 -0.19 0.59
N ALA A 154 -22.91 -0.45 -0.55
CA ALA A 154 -23.48 -0.32 -1.89
C ALA A 154 -24.00 -1.67 -2.43
N PRO A 155 -24.74 -1.67 -3.55
CA PRO A 155 -25.14 -2.90 -4.24
C PRO A 155 -23.95 -3.80 -4.60
N GLU A 156 -24.20 -5.10 -4.73
CA GLU A 156 -23.17 -6.12 -4.97
C GLU A 156 -22.36 -5.84 -6.25
N GLU A 157 -23.00 -5.28 -7.28
CA GLU A 157 -22.40 -4.89 -8.56
C GLU A 157 -21.29 -3.86 -8.37
N VAL A 158 -21.48 -2.91 -7.45
CA VAL A 158 -20.46 -1.92 -7.08
C VAL A 158 -19.28 -2.63 -6.42
N GLY A 159 -19.55 -3.51 -5.44
CA GLY A 159 -18.53 -4.30 -4.78
C GLY A 159 -17.70 -5.15 -5.76
N LYS A 160 -18.35 -5.76 -6.75
CA LYS A 160 -17.70 -6.52 -7.82
C LYS A 160 -16.80 -5.65 -8.69
N ALA A 161 -17.23 -4.43 -9.05
CA ALA A 161 -16.40 -3.50 -9.81
C ALA A 161 -15.13 -3.09 -9.04
N TYR A 162 -15.25 -2.78 -7.75
CA TYR A 162 -14.10 -2.50 -6.89
C TYR A 162 -13.17 -3.72 -6.74
N ALA A 163 -13.73 -4.91 -6.56
CA ALA A 163 -12.95 -6.14 -6.46
C ALA A 163 -12.18 -6.46 -7.76
N ALA A 164 -12.81 -6.24 -8.93
CA ALA A 164 -12.16 -6.42 -10.22
C ALA A 164 -11.00 -5.45 -10.43
N GLN A 165 -11.18 -4.17 -10.07
CA GLN A 165 -10.12 -3.17 -10.12
C GLN A 165 -8.98 -3.50 -9.14
N PHE A 166 -9.30 -3.93 -7.92
CA PHE A 166 -8.29 -4.38 -6.94
C PHE A 166 -7.50 -5.58 -7.47
N ALA A 167 -8.16 -6.58 -8.06
CA ALA A 167 -7.50 -7.76 -8.61
C ALA A 167 -6.52 -7.39 -9.75
N LYS A 168 -6.94 -6.47 -10.64
CA LYS A 168 -6.07 -5.92 -11.68
C LYS A 168 -4.85 -5.22 -11.09
N ASP A 169 -5.07 -4.34 -10.11
CA ASP A 169 -4.01 -3.54 -9.47
C ASP A 169 -3.01 -4.42 -8.70
N VAL A 170 -3.49 -5.41 -7.95
CA VAL A 170 -2.62 -6.37 -7.26
C VAL A 170 -1.84 -7.22 -8.25
N GLY A 171 -2.45 -7.64 -9.37
CA GLY A 171 -1.74 -8.34 -10.45
C GLY A 171 -0.58 -7.51 -10.98
N MET A 172 -0.85 -6.26 -11.36
CA MET A 172 0.19 -5.34 -11.86
C MET A 172 1.28 -5.07 -10.82
N PHE A 173 0.90 -4.86 -9.56
CA PHE A 173 1.84 -4.72 -8.45
C PHE A 173 2.75 -5.95 -8.33
N LEU A 174 2.18 -7.15 -8.27
CA LEU A 174 2.95 -8.39 -8.10
C LEU A 174 3.86 -8.68 -9.30
N ASP A 175 3.42 -8.43 -10.53
CA ASP A 175 4.23 -8.57 -11.74
C ASP A 175 5.46 -7.64 -11.72
N ALA A 176 5.26 -6.39 -11.30
CA ALA A 176 6.35 -5.43 -11.14
C ALA A 176 7.31 -5.87 -10.02
N ARG A 177 6.80 -6.29 -8.86
CA ARG A 177 7.65 -6.76 -7.74
C ARG A 177 8.42 -8.03 -8.09
N ALA A 178 7.82 -8.95 -8.83
CA ALA A 178 8.46 -10.18 -9.27
C ALA A 178 9.65 -9.89 -10.20
N THR A 179 9.55 -8.83 -11.02
CA THR A 179 10.66 -8.37 -11.87
C THR A 179 11.78 -7.72 -11.05
N GLU A 180 11.42 -6.92 -10.04
CA GLU A 180 12.37 -6.14 -9.25
C GLU A 180 13.11 -6.93 -8.16
N LEU A 181 12.46 -7.94 -7.60
CA LEU A 181 13.04 -8.78 -6.56
C LEU A 181 14.13 -9.69 -7.12
N VAL A 182 15.20 -9.85 -6.35
CA VAL A 182 16.17 -10.93 -6.58
C VAL A 182 15.51 -12.29 -6.30
N SER A 183 16.03 -13.35 -6.91
CA SER A 183 15.62 -14.72 -6.57
C SER A 183 15.88 -14.99 -5.08
N GLY A 184 14.86 -15.43 -4.35
CA GLY A 184 14.91 -15.62 -2.89
C GLY A 184 14.73 -14.33 -2.07
N GLY A 185 14.46 -13.20 -2.71
CA GLY A 185 14.05 -11.96 -2.05
C GLY A 185 12.70 -12.10 -1.34
N MET A 186 12.41 -11.18 -0.42
CA MET A 186 11.22 -11.22 0.41
C MET A 186 10.31 -10.01 0.16
N LEU A 187 9.02 -10.27 0.00
CA LEU A 187 7.96 -9.26 -0.04
C LEU A 187 7.10 -9.40 1.22
N VAL A 188 6.96 -8.33 1.99
CA VAL A 188 6.08 -8.24 3.16
C VAL A 188 4.97 -7.24 2.88
N LEU A 189 3.73 -7.68 3.06
CA LEU A 189 2.53 -6.88 2.86
C LEU A 189 1.74 -6.82 4.17
N ILE A 190 1.42 -5.60 4.61
CA ILE A 190 0.50 -5.33 5.71
C ILE A 190 -0.68 -4.55 5.14
N ILE A 191 -1.83 -5.23 5.01
CA ILE A 191 -3.00 -4.69 4.30
C ILE A 191 -4.24 -4.92 5.17
N GLY A 192 -5.10 -3.90 5.24
CA GLY A 192 -6.43 -4.06 5.83
C GLY A 192 -7.27 -5.02 5.01
N SER A 193 -7.90 -5.99 5.66
CA SER A 193 -8.77 -6.97 5.02
C SER A 193 -10.01 -7.21 5.87
N PHE A 194 -11.01 -7.85 5.27
CA PHE A 194 -12.23 -8.26 5.94
C PHE A 194 -12.14 -9.72 6.35
N ARG A 195 -12.70 -10.06 7.52
CA ARG A 195 -12.90 -11.47 7.88
C ARG A 195 -14.05 -12.01 7.03
N ASN A 196 -13.90 -13.20 6.46
CA ASN A 196 -14.93 -13.85 5.64
C ASN A 196 -16.29 -13.99 6.35
N GLU A 197 -16.28 -14.02 7.68
CA GLU A 197 -17.46 -14.19 8.53
C GLU A 197 -18.24 -12.88 8.76
N ILE A 198 -17.67 -11.72 8.41
CA ILE A 198 -18.26 -10.41 8.66
C ILE A 198 -18.69 -9.79 7.33
N SER A 199 -19.97 -9.45 7.22
CA SER A 199 -20.45 -8.66 6.10
C SER A 199 -19.63 -7.36 5.97
N PRO A 200 -19.13 -7.01 4.77
CA PRO A 200 -18.38 -5.78 4.55
C PRO A 200 -19.08 -4.52 5.10
N SER A 201 -20.41 -4.51 5.09
CA SER A 201 -21.28 -3.43 5.60
C SER A 201 -21.23 -3.22 7.12
N HIS A 202 -20.74 -4.19 7.90
CA HIS A 202 -20.64 -4.09 9.37
C HIS A 202 -19.23 -3.79 9.86
N THR A 203 -18.33 -3.45 8.95
CA THR A 203 -16.93 -3.16 9.30
C THR A 203 -16.80 -1.72 9.78
N LEU A 204 -15.81 -1.45 10.62
CA LEU A 204 -15.51 -0.08 11.07
C LEU A 204 -15.26 0.85 9.87
N ALA A 205 -14.63 0.34 8.81
CA ALA A 205 -14.45 1.07 7.56
C ALA A 205 -15.79 1.48 6.93
N SER A 206 -16.78 0.57 6.86
CA SER A 206 -18.12 0.91 6.34
C SER A 206 -18.75 2.03 7.13
N VAL A 207 -18.76 1.93 8.46
CA VAL A 207 -19.35 2.95 9.34
C VAL A 207 -18.72 4.33 9.14
N LEU A 208 -17.39 4.38 9.01
CA LEU A 208 -16.67 5.64 8.76
C LEU A 208 -17.02 6.25 7.40
N PHE A 209 -17.11 5.43 6.35
CA PHE A 209 -17.49 5.92 5.01
C PHE A 209 -18.97 6.32 4.94
N ASP A 210 -19.86 5.61 5.62
CA ASP A 210 -21.29 5.96 5.69
C ASP A 210 -21.50 7.31 6.43
N LEU A 211 -20.72 7.58 7.48
CA LEU A 211 -20.75 8.87 8.17
C LEU A 211 -20.23 10.01 7.28
N LEU A 212 -19.13 9.77 6.57
CA LEU A 212 -18.60 10.74 5.61
C LEU A 212 -19.58 11.00 4.47
N GLU A 213 -20.24 9.97 3.95
CA GLU A 213 -21.31 10.05 2.96
C GLU A 213 -22.46 10.94 3.46
N SER A 214 -22.98 10.68 4.66
CA SER A 214 -24.03 11.49 5.27
C SER A 214 -23.63 12.95 5.39
N THR A 215 -22.39 13.21 5.83
CA THR A 215 -21.87 14.57 6.01
C THR A 215 -21.81 15.32 4.68
N LEU A 216 -21.30 14.67 3.62
CA LEU A 216 -21.25 15.25 2.28
C LEU A 216 -22.65 15.53 1.70
N LEU A 217 -23.61 14.64 1.96
CA LEU A 217 -25.00 14.84 1.54
C LEU A 217 -25.65 16.03 2.25
N ASP A 218 -25.38 16.22 3.54
CA ASP A 218 -25.92 17.36 4.29
C ASP A 218 -25.31 18.67 3.81
N MET A 219 -24.01 18.71 3.55
CA MET A 219 -23.35 19.87 2.93
C MET A 219 -23.92 20.21 1.54
N ALA A 220 -24.20 19.19 0.72
CA ALA A 220 -24.77 19.39 -0.62
C ALA A 220 -26.21 19.96 -0.55
N LYS A 221 -27.02 19.49 0.41
CA LYS A 221 -28.37 20.04 0.65
C LYS A 221 -28.30 21.50 1.08
N GLU A 222 -27.43 21.84 2.02
CA GLU A 222 -27.26 23.23 2.46
C GLU A 222 -26.80 24.16 1.33
N ALA A 223 -25.87 23.69 0.49
CA ALA A 223 -25.42 24.45 -0.68
C ALA A 223 -26.53 24.65 -1.73
N SER A 224 -27.47 23.70 -1.85
CA SER A 224 -28.60 23.80 -2.79
C SER A 224 -29.73 24.72 -2.33
N LEU A 225 -29.70 25.17 -1.07
CA LEU A 225 -30.70 26.08 -0.49
C LEU A 225 -30.29 27.56 -0.58
N ASN A 226 -29.04 27.86 -0.97
CA ASN A 226 -28.48 29.20 -1.16
C ASN A 226 -28.27 29.52 -2.65
#